data_AF-A0A936UQZ3-F1
#
_entry.id   AF-A0A936UQZ3-F1
#
_cell.length_a   1.000
_cell.length_b   1.000
_cell.length_c   1.000
_cell.angle_alpha   90.00
_cell.angle_beta   90.00
_cell.angle_gamma   90.00
#
_symmetry.space_group_name_H-M   'P 1'
#
loop_
_entity.id
_entity.type
_entity.pdbx_description
1 polymer ?
#
loop_
_entity_poly.entity_id
_entity_poly.type
_entity_poly.pdbx_seq_one_letter_code
_entity_poly.pdbx_strand_id
1 'polypeptide(L)'
;MVIGSGRGDPASVAALIGPLTRARIALEADAEATRTAYAELGHAWTGRESTHQRRTAEALTAEVEAFAAEIRAVARALGDHLEGEATELAVLLATSAERLRALGLGPRPRM
;
A
#
# COMPACT_ATOMS: atom_id res chain seq x y z
N MET A 1 -21.25 10.37 -25.27
CA MET A 1 -20.00 9.66 -25.65
C MET A 1 -19.40 9.12 -24.36
N VAL A 2 -19.72 7.87 -24.04
CA VAL A 2 -19.23 7.19 -22.83
C VAL A 2 -17.95 6.47 -23.24
N ILE A 3 -16.80 6.99 -22.85
CA ILE A 3 -15.54 6.25 -22.94
C ILE A 3 -15.39 5.55 -21.58
N GLY A 4 -15.89 4.33 -21.52
CA GLY A 4 -15.51 3.39 -20.48
C GLY A 4 -14.14 2.81 -20.80
N SER A 5 -13.24 2.80 -19.82
CA SER A 5 -12.07 1.91 -19.79
C SER A 5 -11.73 1.67 -18.32
N GLY A 6 -11.97 0.45 -17.87
CA GLY A 6 -11.97 -0.01 -16.48
C GLY A 6 -10.60 -0.10 -15.80
N ARG A 7 -9.83 0.99 -15.79
CA ARG A 7 -8.72 1.18 -14.85
C ARG A 7 -9.20 2.13 -13.76
N GLY A 8 -9.07 1.73 -12.50
CA GLY A 8 -9.45 2.58 -11.37
C GLY A 8 -8.80 3.96 -11.52
N ASP A 9 -9.59 5.02 -11.33
CA ASP A 9 -9.10 6.39 -11.41
C ASP A 9 -7.85 6.56 -10.50
N PRO A 10 -6.74 7.15 -10.99
CA PRO A 10 -5.49 7.27 -10.24
C PRO A 10 -5.67 7.95 -8.87
N ALA A 11 -6.58 8.92 -8.75
CA ALA A 11 -6.87 9.56 -7.47
C ALA A 11 -7.55 8.59 -6.50
N SER A 12 -8.46 7.75 -6.99
CA SER A 12 -9.09 6.67 -6.22
C SER A 12 -8.07 5.62 -5.76
N VAL A 13 -7.08 5.28 -6.59
CA VAL A 13 -5.99 4.36 -6.22
C VAL A 13 -5.07 4.98 -5.17
N ALA A 14 -4.67 6.25 -5.34
CA ALA A 14 -3.84 6.98 -4.38
C ALA A 14 -4.53 7.09 -3.01
N ALA A 15 -5.85 7.29 -3.00
CA ALA A 15 -6.65 7.36 -1.79
C ALA A 15 -6.66 6.07 -0.96
N LEU A 16 -6.35 4.90 -1.57
CA LEU A 16 -6.30 3.61 -0.88
C LEU A 16 -4.96 3.36 -0.15
N ILE A 17 -3.86 3.98 -0.58
CA ILE A 17 -2.52 3.74 -0.02
C ILE A 17 -2.49 4.10 1.48
N GLY A 18 -3.06 5.25 1.85
CA GLY A 18 -3.11 5.70 3.25
C GLY A 18 -3.88 4.75 4.17
N PRO A 19 -5.16 4.41 3.86
CA PRO A 19 -5.94 3.41 4.58
C PRO A 19 -5.24 2.04 4.69
N LEU A 20 -4.69 1.51 3.60
CA LEU A 20 -3.96 0.23 3.60
C LEU A 20 -2.75 0.27 4.54
N THR A 21 -2.00 1.37 4.50
CA THR A 21 -0.84 1.57 5.40
C THR A 21 -1.26 1.58 6.87
N ARG A 22 -2.38 2.25 7.21
CA ARG A 22 -2.90 2.27 8.58
C ARG A 22 -3.40 0.90 9.03
N ALA A 23 -4.14 0.19 8.17
CA ALA A 23 -4.62 -1.16 8.47
C ALA A 23 -3.46 -2.12 8.75
N ARG A 24 -2.39 -2.07 7.93
CA ARG A 24 -1.16 -2.83 8.16
C ARG A 24 -0.54 -2.52 9.52
N ILE A 25 -0.38 -1.25 9.88
CA ILE A 25 0.22 -0.84 11.16
C ILE A 25 -0.61 -1.38 12.33
N ALA A 26 -1.94 -1.30 12.25
CA ALA A 26 -2.83 -1.82 13.28
C ALA A 26 -2.69 -3.34 13.42
N LEU A 27 -2.65 -4.08 12.31
CA LEU A 27 -2.45 -5.54 12.31
C LEU A 27 -1.11 -5.95 12.92
N GLU A 28 -0.02 -5.25 12.56
CA GLU A 28 1.31 -5.49 13.15
C GLU A 28 1.31 -5.21 14.67
N ALA A 29 0.60 -4.17 15.11
CA ALA A 29 0.46 -3.85 16.54
C ALA A 29 -0.37 -4.90 17.30
N ASP A 30 -1.49 -5.37 16.73
CA ASP A 30 -2.34 -6.40 17.34
C ASP A 30 -1.61 -7.76 17.43
N ALA A 31 -0.81 -8.10 16.42
CA ALA A 31 0.06 -9.27 16.43
C ALA A 31 1.08 -9.21 17.58
N GLU A 32 1.74 -8.06 17.77
CA GLU A 32 2.70 -7.83 18.86
C GLU A 32 2.02 -7.89 20.24
N ALA A 33 0.86 -7.26 20.37
CA ALA A 33 0.07 -7.28 21.61
C ALA A 33 -0.34 -8.70 21.99
N THR A 34 -0.73 -9.51 21.00
CA THR A 34 -1.05 -10.93 21.20
C THR A 34 0.18 -11.71 21.68
N ARG A 35 1.34 -11.54 21.03
CA ARG A 35 2.59 -12.21 21.46
C ARG A 35 2.97 -11.82 22.89
N THR A 36 2.84 -10.54 23.23
CA THR A 36 3.13 -10.03 24.58
C THR A 36 2.18 -10.64 25.62
N ALA A 37 0.88 -10.66 25.36
CA ALA A 37 -0.10 -11.25 26.28
C ALA A 37 0.16 -12.74 26.53
N TYR A 38 0.49 -13.51 25.50
CA TYR A 38 0.85 -14.93 25.66
C TYR A 38 2.19 -15.15 26.37
N ALA A 39 3.15 -14.23 26.21
CA ALA A 39 4.40 -14.25 26.96
C ALA A 39 4.18 -13.92 28.45
N GLU A 40 3.33 -12.95 28.78
CA GLU A 40 2.99 -12.58 30.16
C GLU A 40 2.19 -13.65 30.90
N LEU A 41 1.29 -14.34 30.20
CA LEU A 41 0.62 -15.54 30.72
C LEU A 41 1.62 -16.71 30.94
N GLY A 42 2.82 -16.61 30.37
CA GLY A 42 3.83 -17.66 30.28
C GLY A 42 4.71 -17.81 31.52
N HIS A 43 4.22 -18.62 32.48
CA HIS A 43 4.93 -19.62 33.33
C HIS A 43 3.91 -20.28 34.28
N ALA A 44 2.85 -19.54 34.64
CA ALA A 44 1.78 -20.01 35.53
C ALA A 44 0.71 -20.85 34.82
N TRP A 45 0.52 -20.65 33.50
CA TRP A 45 -0.52 -21.33 32.74
C TRP A 45 0.02 -22.57 32.01
N THR A 46 -0.14 -23.73 32.65
CA THR A 46 0.43 -25.01 32.21
C THR A 46 -0.67 -26.01 31.79
N GLY A 47 -0.28 -27.07 31.06
CA GLY A 47 -1.20 -28.12 30.61
C GLY A 47 -1.38 -28.22 29.10
N ARG A 48 -2.17 -29.20 28.65
CA ARG A 48 -2.42 -29.46 27.22
C ARG A 48 -3.17 -28.31 26.54
N GLU A 49 -4.13 -27.71 27.23
CA GLU A 49 -4.93 -26.61 26.73
C GLU A 49 -4.10 -25.34 26.52
N SER A 50 -3.25 -24.97 27.48
CA SER A 50 -2.34 -23.81 27.32
C SER A 50 -1.30 -24.01 26.21
N THR A 51 -0.87 -25.26 25.99
CA THR A 51 0.03 -25.61 24.88
C THR A 51 -0.69 -25.58 23.53
N HIS A 52 -1.98 -25.90 23.49
CA HIS A 52 -2.78 -25.77 22.28
C HIS A 52 -3.03 -24.30 21.95
N GLN A 53 -3.48 -23.51 22.93
CA GLN A 53 -3.77 -22.08 22.73
C GLN A 53 -2.54 -21.27 22.33
N ARG A 54 -1.34 -21.54 22.91
CA ARG A 54 -0.09 -20.92 22.45
C ARG A 54 0.23 -21.22 20.99
N ARG A 55 0.11 -22.48 20.56
CA ARG A 55 0.33 -22.85 19.15
C ARG A 55 -0.68 -22.19 18.21
N THR A 56 -1.94 -22.11 18.63
CA THR A 56 -2.99 -21.42 17.87
C THR A 56 -2.69 -19.92 17.76
N ALA A 57 -2.24 -19.29 18.84
CA ALA A 57 -1.86 -17.88 18.84
C ALA A 57 -0.64 -17.61 17.97
N GLU A 58 0.41 -18.43 18.07
CA GLU A 58 1.59 -18.36 17.20
C GLU A 58 1.20 -18.48 15.72
N ALA A 59 0.31 -19.42 15.38
CA ALA A 59 -0.18 -19.59 14.01
C ALA A 59 -0.97 -18.35 13.54
N LEU A 60 -1.89 -17.83 14.37
CA LEU A 60 -2.66 -16.64 14.04
C LEU A 60 -1.77 -15.40 13.86
N THR A 61 -0.78 -15.21 14.73
CA THR A 61 0.20 -14.11 14.61
C THR A 61 0.97 -14.23 13.30
N ALA A 62 1.42 -15.44 12.93
CA ALA A 62 2.13 -15.65 11.67
C ALA A 62 1.25 -15.33 10.45
N GLU A 63 -0.03 -15.70 10.48
CA GLU A 63 -0.99 -15.37 9.43
C GLU A 63 -1.22 -13.84 9.33
N VAL A 64 -1.34 -13.15 10.46
CA VAL A 64 -1.50 -11.68 10.49
C VAL A 64 -0.25 -10.99 9.94
N GLU A 65 0.94 -11.44 10.30
CA GLU A 65 2.20 -10.89 9.78
C GLU A 65 2.33 -11.12 8.26
N ALA A 66 1.93 -12.29 7.76
CA ALA A 66 1.89 -12.57 6.33
C ALA A 66 0.90 -11.64 5.60
N PHE A 67 -0.31 -11.47 6.13
CA PHE A 67 -1.31 -10.58 5.55
C PHE A 67 -0.87 -9.11 5.58
N ALA A 68 -0.20 -8.67 6.65
CA ALA A 68 0.40 -7.33 6.72
C ALA A 68 1.49 -7.13 5.66
N ALA A 69 2.29 -8.16 5.37
CA ALA A 69 3.30 -8.13 4.31
C ALA A 69 2.64 -8.03 2.91
N GLU A 70 1.55 -8.75 2.67
CA GLU A 70 0.77 -8.65 1.43
C GLU A 70 0.19 -7.24 1.23
N ILE A 71 -0.41 -6.65 2.27
CA ILE A 71 -0.91 -5.27 2.23
C ILE A 71 0.22 -4.30 1.87
N ARG A 72 1.41 -4.48 2.44
CA ARG A 72 2.59 -3.66 2.12
C ARG A 72 3.00 -3.80 0.66
N ALA A 73 3.02 -5.03 0.13
CA ALA A 73 3.35 -5.29 -1.26
C ALA A 73 2.35 -4.65 -2.22
N VAL A 74 1.05 -4.75 -1.92
CA VAL A 74 -0.01 -4.09 -2.69
C VAL A 74 0.14 -2.58 -2.65
N ALA A 75 0.28 -1.97 -1.47
CA ALA A 75 0.45 -0.53 -1.34
C ALA A 75 1.65 0.00 -2.13
N ARG A 76 2.77 -0.74 -2.13
CA ARG A 76 3.96 -0.42 -2.93
C ARG A 76 3.68 -0.52 -4.43
N ALA A 77 3.10 -1.63 -4.89
CA ALA A 77 2.77 -1.81 -6.30
C ALA A 77 1.83 -0.72 -6.84
N LEU A 78 0.87 -0.27 -6.02
CA LEU A 78 0.01 0.86 -6.36
C LEU A 78 0.80 2.17 -6.46
N GLY A 79 1.74 2.42 -5.55
CA GLY A 79 2.63 3.59 -5.60
C GLY A 79 3.49 3.61 -6.86
N ASP A 80 4.18 2.50 -7.15
CA ASP A 80 5.06 2.36 -8.32
C ASP A 80 4.25 2.55 -9.63
N HIS A 81 3.00 2.05 -9.68
CA HIS A 81 2.12 2.24 -10.83
C HIS A 81 1.76 3.71 -11.07
N LEU A 82 1.38 4.44 -10.01
CA LEU A 82 1.02 5.86 -10.09
C LEU A 82 2.23 6.72 -10.51
N GLU A 83 3.43 6.39 -10.02
CA GLU A 83 4.66 7.08 -10.40
C GLU A 83 4.99 6.86 -11.88
N GLY A 84 4.79 5.64 -12.39
CA GLY A 84 4.93 5.31 -13.80
C GLY A 84 4.01 6.14 -14.69
N GLU A 85 2.72 6.20 -14.36
CA GLU A 85 1.74 6.99 -15.13
C GLU A 85 2.05 8.49 -15.10
N ALA A 86 2.46 9.02 -13.94
CA ALA A 86 2.86 10.42 -13.82
C ALA A 86 4.09 10.76 -14.70
N THR A 87 5.06 9.83 -14.75
CA THR A 87 6.26 9.98 -15.57
C THR A 87 5.93 9.98 -17.06
N GLU A 88 5.06 9.05 -17.51
CA GLU A 88 4.60 8.99 -18.91
C GLU A 88 3.89 10.28 -19.33
N LEU A 89 3.00 10.81 -18.49
CA LEU A 89 2.31 12.07 -18.74
C LEU A 89 3.27 13.26 -18.82
N ALA A 90 4.29 13.32 -17.95
CA ALA A 90 5.30 14.37 -17.98
C ALA A 90 6.11 14.34 -19.28
N VAL A 91 6.50 13.15 -19.76
CA VAL A 91 7.20 12.98 -21.05
C VAL A 91 6.31 13.41 -22.22
N LEU A 92 5.03 13.03 -22.21
CA LEU A 92 4.08 13.41 -23.26
C LEU A 92 3.90 14.94 -23.31
N LEU A 93 3.77 15.58 -22.14
CA LEU A 93 3.65 17.03 -22.03
C LEU A 93 4.91 17.75 -22.50
N ALA A 94 6.09 17.29 -22.09
CA ALA A 94 7.36 17.86 -22.54
C ALA A 94 7.52 17.75 -24.07
N THR A 95 7.20 16.58 -24.63
CA THR A 95 7.25 16.33 -26.08
C THR A 95 6.26 17.23 -26.83
N SER A 96 5.05 17.39 -26.31
CA SER A 96 4.01 18.24 -26.90
C SER A 96 4.39 19.72 -26.82
N ALA A 97 4.95 20.16 -25.70
CA ALA A 97 5.44 21.52 -25.52
C ALA A 97 6.57 21.85 -26.50
N GLU A 98 7.50 20.91 -26.72
CA GLU A 98 8.59 21.10 -27.67
C GLU A 98 8.08 21.19 -29.12
N ARG A 99 7.12 20.35 -29.50
CA ARG A 99 6.44 20.45 -30.82
C ARG A 99 5.74 21.80 -30.99
N LEU A 100 5.05 22.29 -29.97
CA LEU A 100 4.38 23.60 -30.03
C LEU A 100 5.39 24.75 -30.16
N ARG A 101 6.54 24.67 -29.49
CA ARG A 101 7.63 25.65 -29.67
C ARG A 101 8.20 25.61 -31.08
N ALA A 102 8.46 24.43 -31.62
CA ALA A 102 8.97 24.27 -33.00
C ALA A 102 8.01 24.84 -34.05
N LEU A 103 6.70 24.81 -33.79
CA LEU A 103 5.66 25.42 -34.63
C LEU A 103 5.45 26.93 -34.38
N GLY A 104 6.19 27.55 -33.44
CA GLY A 104 6.02 28.96 -33.08
C GLY A 104 4.74 29.26 -32.29
N LEU A 105 4.05 28.23 -31.78
CA LEU A 105 2.77 28.31 -31.07
C LEU A 105 2.93 28.25 -29.53
N GLY A 106 4.17 28.23 -29.03
CA GLY A 106 4.47 28.21 -27.59
C GLY A 106 4.32 29.58 -26.91
N PRO A 107 4.12 29.61 -25.58
CA PRO A 107 4.04 30.87 -24.83
C PRO A 107 5.34 31.66 -25.00
N ARG A 108 5.22 32.92 -25.46
CA ARG A 108 6.36 33.83 -25.60
C ARG A 108 6.86 34.22 -24.21
N PRO A 109 8.18 34.22 -23.95
CA PRO A 109 8.71 34.76 -22.71
C PRO A 109 8.26 36.21 -22.58
N ARG A 110 7.64 36.56 -21.44
CA ARG A 110 7.32 37.96 -21.13
C ARG A 110 8.66 38.68 -20.91
N MET A 111 8.95 39.65 -21.78
CA MET A 111 9.99 40.67 -21.55
C MET A 111 9.61 41.57 -20.39
#